data_AF-A0AAU5PAR7-F1
#
_entry.id   AF-A0AAU5PAR7-F1
#
_cell.length_a   1.000
_cell.length_b   1.000
_cell.length_c   1.000
_cell.angle_alpha   90.00
_cell.angle_beta   90.00
_cell.angle_gamma   90.00
#
_symmetry.space_group_name_H-M   'P 1'
#
loop_
_entity.id
_entity.type
_entity.pdbx_description
1 polymer ?
#
loop_
_entity_poly.entity_id
_entity_poly.type
_entity_poly.pdbx_seq_one_letter_code
_entity_poly.pdbx_strand_id
1 'polypeptide(L)'
;MPHATQQADVATAELDSALRGGPFHVALRAAIAARGLPLQRVQHHLTRYGVKVGVTSLSYWQQGARRPQRPESLRAVRALEEILQLPEESLIRLLAEAEERSLAQRPAARSYRSFVEASGVLEQLLADLESSLDSGLHSLGLHERVRVGPHRELAGRESHHIVRAHRDGIDRYMAVHYGDPGCAPDRMTVHALENCRTGRVRRHHETGMLVAELLFGTRLRSGDTFLFRYGVEDGTAGVSREYVRDFGVAGGQYALQVRFDENALPVRCHRFTQHSAAAPRSGRQELRLTGGHQSVHLVEPRMRSGIVGIGWDWE
;
A
#
# COMPACT_ATOMS: atom_id res chain seq x y z
N MET A 1 2.99 51.78 -18.57
CA MET A 1 3.76 50.65 -18.01
C MET A 1 3.50 50.33 -16.52
N PRO A 2 2.26 50.34 -15.96
CA PRO A 2 2.02 49.78 -14.60
C PRO A 2 1.52 48.32 -14.60
N HIS A 3 0.96 47.83 -15.71
CA HIS A 3 0.26 46.53 -15.74
C HIS A 3 1.19 45.30 -15.62
N ALA A 4 2.41 45.33 -16.16
CA ALA A 4 3.32 44.19 -16.10
C ALA A 4 3.84 43.90 -14.67
N THR A 5 4.10 44.95 -13.89
CA THR A 5 4.54 44.84 -12.49
C THR A 5 3.40 44.37 -11.59
N GLN A 6 2.19 44.87 -11.84
CA GLN A 6 0.99 44.49 -11.08
C GLN A 6 0.59 43.03 -11.32
N GLN A 7 0.82 42.50 -12.53
CA GLN A 7 0.51 41.12 -12.89
C GLN A 7 1.56 40.12 -12.36
N ALA A 8 2.81 40.55 -12.19
CA ALA A 8 3.85 39.80 -11.51
C ALA A 8 3.60 39.72 -9.99
N ASP A 9 3.23 40.83 -9.35
CA ASP A 9 2.92 40.87 -7.91
C ASP A 9 1.69 40.01 -7.53
N VAL A 10 0.67 39.99 -8.39
CA VAL A 10 -0.52 39.14 -8.19
C VAL A 10 -0.16 37.65 -8.36
N ALA A 11 0.65 37.30 -9.35
CA ALA A 11 1.10 35.92 -9.56
C ALA A 11 1.98 35.39 -8.40
N THR A 12 2.80 36.25 -7.81
CA THR A 12 3.61 35.91 -6.63
C THR A 12 2.73 35.75 -5.37
N ALA A 13 1.73 36.60 -5.17
CA ALA A 13 0.79 36.46 -4.05
C ALA A 13 -0.09 35.20 -4.15
N GLU A 14 -0.51 34.83 -5.36
CA GLU A 14 -1.23 33.59 -5.65
C GLU A 14 -0.35 32.34 -5.44
N LEU A 15 0.93 32.40 -5.84
CA LEU A 15 1.90 31.35 -5.59
C LEU A 15 2.14 31.15 -4.08
N ASP A 16 2.34 32.23 -3.34
CA ASP A 16 2.55 32.18 -1.89
C ASP A 16 1.33 31.62 -1.14
N SER A 17 0.12 31.96 -1.60
CA SER A 17 -1.12 31.40 -1.07
C SER A 17 -1.24 29.90 -1.36
N ALA A 18 -0.89 29.47 -2.58
CA ALA A 18 -0.88 28.07 -2.96
C ALA A 18 0.16 27.24 -2.18
N LEU A 19 1.34 27.80 -1.91
CA LEU A 19 2.42 27.16 -1.15
C LEU A 19 2.15 27.06 0.37
N ARG A 20 1.25 27.89 0.91
CA ARG A 20 0.88 27.88 2.33
C ARG A 20 -0.15 26.83 2.73
N GLY A 21 -0.89 26.25 1.77
CA GLY A 21 -1.87 25.21 2.10
C GLY A 21 -2.75 24.70 0.96
N GLY A 22 -2.46 25.10 -0.27
CA GLY A 22 -3.18 24.65 -1.47
C GLY A 22 -2.78 23.24 -1.89
N PRO A 23 -3.56 22.59 -2.78
CA PRO A 23 -3.22 21.26 -3.25
C PRO A 23 -1.96 21.30 -4.14
N PHE A 24 -1.07 20.32 -3.96
CA PHE A 24 0.23 20.21 -4.65
C PHE A 24 0.21 20.55 -6.16
N HIS A 25 -0.77 20.06 -6.91
CA HIS A 25 -0.87 20.29 -8.35
C HIS A 25 -1.15 21.75 -8.73
N VAL A 26 -1.86 22.49 -7.86
CA VAL A 26 -2.11 23.93 -8.02
C VAL A 26 -0.85 24.71 -7.70
N ALA A 27 -0.15 24.39 -6.61
CA ALA A 27 1.12 25.01 -6.26
C ALA A 27 2.21 24.77 -7.33
N LEU A 28 2.32 23.55 -7.84
CA LEU A 28 3.28 23.21 -8.92
C LEU A 28 2.96 23.94 -10.23
N ARG A 29 1.67 24.07 -10.58
CA ARG A 29 1.24 24.81 -11.78
C ARG A 29 1.55 26.30 -11.64
N ALA A 30 1.25 26.89 -10.48
CA ALA A 30 1.54 28.28 -10.18
C ALA A 30 3.06 28.55 -10.20
N ALA A 31 3.87 27.65 -9.62
CA ALA A 31 5.33 27.79 -9.61
C ALA A 31 5.95 27.75 -11.01
N ILE A 32 5.47 26.84 -11.87
CA ILE A 32 5.94 26.74 -13.26
C ILE A 32 5.51 27.97 -14.08
N ALA A 33 4.29 28.48 -13.86
CA ALA A 33 3.79 29.68 -14.52
C ALA A 33 4.56 30.93 -14.09
N ALA A 34 4.82 31.12 -12.80
CA ALA A 34 5.58 32.24 -12.25
C ALA A 34 7.04 32.24 -12.74
N ARG A 35 7.63 31.06 -12.93
CA ARG A 35 8.99 30.93 -13.48
C ARG A 35 9.06 31.07 -15.00
N GLY A 36 7.93 31.00 -15.70
CA GLY A 36 7.84 31.11 -17.15
C GLY A 36 8.59 29.99 -17.92
N LEU A 37 8.78 28.82 -17.30
CA LEU A 37 9.53 27.72 -17.91
C LEU A 37 8.61 26.72 -18.62
N PRO A 38 8.82 26.42 -19.91
CA PRO A 38 8.09 25.34 -20.56
C PRO A 38 8.49 23.98 -19.96
N LEU A 39 7.54 23.06 -19.86
CA LEU A 39 7.72 21.72 -19.25
C LEU A 39 8.91 20.94 -19.80
N GLN A 40 9.22 21.09 -21.09
CA GLN A 40 10.38 20.45 -21.72
C GLN A 40 11.71 21.00 -21.18
N ARG A 41 11.80 22.31 -20.90
CA ARG A 41 12.99 22.87 -20.23
C ARG A 41 13.10 22.40 -18.79
N VAL A 42 11.99 22.29 -18.07
CA VAL A 42 11.98 21.78 -16.69
C VAL A 42 12.50 20.34 -16.65
N GLN A 43 12.02 19.50 -17.56
CA GLN A 43 12.49 18.12 -17.73
C GLN A 43 13.99 18.03 -18.05
N HIS A 44 14.48 18.91 -18.93
CA HIS A 44 15.89 18.96 -19.28
C HIS A 44 16.78 19.31 -18.07
N HIS A 45 16.35 20.28 -17.25
CA HIS A 45 17.07 20.63 -16.02
C HIS A 45 17.06 19.46 -15.01
N LEU A 46 15.91 18.81 -14.79
CA LEU A 46 15.84 17.63 -13.91
C LEU A 46 16.79 16.51 -14.33
N THR A 47 16.94 16.29 -15.63
CA THR A 47 17.87 15.29 -16.17
C THR A 47 19.33 15.66 -15.86
N ARG A 48 19.68 16.96 -15.89
CA ARG A 48 20.99 17.48 -15.50
C ARG A 48 21.28 17.35 -13.99
N TYR A 49 20.24 17.35 -13.17
CA TYR A 49 20.30 17.02 -11.74
C TYR A 49 20.33 15.50 -11.46
N GLY A 50 20.45 14.66 -12.50
CA GLY A 50 20.54 13.20 -12.37
C GLY A 50 19.19 12.51 -12.14
N VAL A 51 18.07 13.22 -12.31
CA VAL A 51 16.72 12.69 -12.06
C VAL A 51 15.97 12.47 -13.38
N LYS A 52 15.56 11.23 -13.63
CA LYS A 52 14.84 10.86 -14.87
C LYS A 52 13.32 10.94 -14.67
N VAL A 53 12.70 12.06 -15.06
CA VAL A 53 11.24 12.23 -15.13
C VAL A 53 10.82 12.57 -16.56
N GLY A 54 9.78 11.91 -17.08
CA GLY A 54 9.23 12.20 -18.40
C GLY A 54 8.27 13.41 -18.39
N VAL A 55 8.19 14.13 -19.51
CA VAL A 55 7.27 15.29 -19.69
C VAL A 55 5.81 14.92 -19.36
N THR A 56 5.38 13.72 -19.76
CA THR A 56 4.03 13.20 -19.47
C THR A 56 3.78 13.05 -17.97
N SER A 57 4.80 12.71 -17.18
CA SER A 57 4.69 12.60 -15.73
C SER A 57 4.56 13.97 -15.07
N LEU A 58 5.32 14.97 -15.53
CA LEU A 58 5.21 16.36 -15.07
C LEU A 58 3.84 16.96 -15.41
N SER A 59 3.32 16.66 -16.61
CA SER A 59 1.97 17.07 -17.03
C SER A 59 0.88 16.47 -16.13
N TYR A 60 0.97 15.18 -15.81
CA TYR A 60 0.04 14.54 -14.87
C TYR A 60 0.14 15.08 -13.44
N TRP A 61 1.32 15.56 -13.02
CA TRP A 61 1.49 16.21 -11.72
C TRP A 61 0.83 17.59 -11.67
N GLN A 62 0.93 18.39 -12.74
CA GLN A 62 0.25 19.69 -12.84
C GLN A 62 -1.28 19.58 -12.92
N GLN A 63 -1.78 18.48 -13.50
CA GLN A 63 -3.22 18.21 -13.62
C GLN A 63 -3.81 17.55 -12.36
N GLY A 64 -2.97 17.14 -11.41
CA GLY A 64 -3.40 16.42 -10.21
C GLY A 64 -3.81 14.96 -10.47
N ALA A 65 -3.65 14.47 -11.71
CA ALA A 65 -3.97 13.10 -12.12
C ALA A 65 -3.00 12.07 -11.52
N ARG A 66 -1.78 12.48 -11.16
CA ARG A 66 -0.78 11.65 -10.47
C ARG A 66 0.01 12.49 -9.48
N ARG A 67 0.45 11.90 -8.36
CA ARG A 67 1.29 12.59 -7.37
C ARG A 67 2.65 11.90 -7.21
N PRO A 68 3.75 12.66 -7.04
CA PRO A 68 5.06 12.11 -6.71
C PRO A 68 5.07 11.55 -5.29
N GLN A 69 5.40 10.26 -5.15
CA GLN A 69 5.42 9.56 -3.85
C GLN A 69 6.63 8.63 -3.67
N ARG A 70 7.34 8.29 -4.76
CA ARG A 70 8.54 7.42 -4.69
C ARG A 70 9.76 8.24 -4.26
N PRO A 71 10.79 7.64 -3.62
CA PRO A 71 12.02 8.34 -3.25
C PRO A 71 12.66 9.09 -4.43
N GLU A 72 12.69 8.47 -5.61
CA GLU A 72 13.18 9.09 -6.84
C GLU A 72 12.29 10.27 -7.31
N SER A 73 10.98 10.18 -7.12
CA SER A 73 10.04 11.26 -7.46
C SER A 73 10.06 12.39 -6.45
N LEU A 74 10.29 12.11 -5.16
CA LEU A 74 10.50 13.13 -4.13
C LEU A 74 11.83 13.84 -4.34
N ARG A 75 12.87 13.12 -4.75
CA ARG A 75 14.13 13.72 -5.23
C ARG A 75 13.90 14.63 -6.44
N ALA A 76 12.99 14.24 -7.35
CA ALA A 76 12.56 15.11 -8.43
C ALA A 76 11.83 16.37 -7.94
N VAL A 77 11.00 16.27 -6.89
CA VAL A 77 10.30 17.43 -6.30
C VAL A 77 11.30 18.37 -5.62
N ARG A 78 12.32 17.86 -4.90
CA ARG A 78 13.41 18.69 -4.35
C ARG A 78 14.15 19.45 -5.46
N ALA A 79 14.53 18.74 -6.52
CA ALA A 79 15.17 19.38 -7.67
C ALA A 79 14.23 20.38 -8.37
N LEU A 80 12.91 20.16 -8.37
CA LEU A 80 11.94 21.13 -8.89
C LEU A 80 11.89 22.41 -8.04
N GLU A 81 11.95 22.31 -6.71
CA GLU A 81 12.00 23.48 -5.82
C GLU A 81 13.23 24.35 -6.13
N GLU A 82 14.40 23.73 -6.33
CA GLU A 82 15.63 24.42 -6.73
C GLU A 82 15.54 25.05 -8.13
N ILE A 83 15.04 24.31 -9.13
CA ILE A 83 14.91 24.78 -10.52
C ILE A 83 13.91 25.95 -10.62
N LEU A 84 12.83 25.88 -9.84
CA LEU A 84 11.76 26.88 -9.82
C LEU A 84 12.03 28.02 -8.84
N GLN A 85 13.16 28.00 -8.13
CA GLN A 85 13.56 28.99 -7.12
C GLN A 85 12.51 29.19 -6.02
N LEU A 86 11.94 28.09 -5.55
CA LEU A 86 11.00 28.08 -4.43
C LEU A 86 11.75 27.97 -3.10
N PRO A 87 11.13 28.38 -1.99
CA PRO A 87 11.64 28.06 -0.66
C PRO A 87 11.81 26.55 -0.49
N GLU A 88 12.85 26.16 0.24
CA GLU A 88 13.17 24.74 0.50
C GLU A 88 11.97 24.03 1.14
N GLU A 89 11.68 22.81 0.69
CA GLU A 89 10.60 21.94 1.18
C GLU A 89 9.17 22.49 1.00
N SER A 90 8.98 23.59 0.26
CA SER A 90 7.66 24.22 0.09
C SER A 90 6.64 23.35 -0.66
N LEU A 91 7.04 22.63 -1.70
CA LEU A 91 6.19 21.68 -2.42
C LEU A 91 6.13 20.32 -1.72
N ILE A 92 7.21 19.91 -1.07
CA ILE A 92 7.29 18.67 -0.30
C ILE A 92 6.37 18.71 0.92
N ARG A 93 6.31 19.84 1.62
CA ARG A 93 5.41 20.03 2.75
C ARG A 93 3.95 19.91 2.34
N LEU A 94 3.56 20.39 1.16
CA LEU A 94 2.19 20.20 0.66
C LEU A 94 1.84 18.74 0.34
N LEU A 95 2.85 17.93 0.01
CA LEU A 95 2.67 16.47 -0.14
C LEU A 95 2.49 15.81 1.23
N ALA A 96 3.22 16.25 2.26
CA ALA A 96 3.14 15.75 3.64
C ALA A 96 1.86 16.20 4.38
N GLU A 97 1.48 17.47 4.32
CA GLU A 97 0.28 18.01 4.99
C GLU A 97 -1.04 17.47 4.38
N ALA A 98 -1.03 17.12 3.09
CA ALA A 98 -2.16 16.45 2.45
C ALA A 98 -2.29 14.99 2.93
N GLU A 99 -1.19 14.37 3.31
CA GLU A 99 -1.13 13.05 3.92
C GLU A 99 -1.69 13.11 5.35
N GLU A 100 -1.27 14.09 6.16
CA GLU A 100 -1.78 14.35 7.52
C GLU A 100 -3.27 14.67 7.55
N ARG A 101 -3.78 15.50 6.63
CA ARG A 101 -5.22 15.76 6.49
C ARG A 101 -6.02 14.53 6.04
N SER A 102 -5.39 13.59 5.32
CA SER A 102 -6.02 12.31 4.96
C SER A 102 -6.07 11.33 6.13
N LEU A 103 -5.09 11.43 7.04
CA LEU A 103 -4.98 10.65 8.28
C LEU A 103 -5.94 11.15 9.38
N ALA A 104 -6.18 12.46 9.47
CA ALA A 104 -7.06 13.06 10.48
C ALA A 104 -8.57 12.80 10.26
N GLN A 105 -8.99 12.31 9.10
CA GLN A 105 -10.41 12.05 8.77
C GLN A 105 -10.78 10.56 8.71
N ARG A 106 -9.92 9.64 9.18
CA ARG A 106 -10.15 8.19 8.99
C ARG A 106 -9.69 7.37 10.19
N PRO A 107 -10.50 6.42 10.69
CA PRO A 107 -9.99 5.41 11.61
C PRO A 107 -9.09 4.42 10.85
N ALA A 108 -7.82 4.38 11.26
CA ALA A 108 -6.82 3.32 11.15
C ALA A 108 -6.77 2.49 9.84
N ALA A 109 -6.25 3.11 8.78
CA ALA A 109 -5.41 2.40 7.80
C ALA A 109 -3.95 2.78 8.10
N ARG A 110 -3.02 1.82 8.08
CA ARG A 110 -1.59 2.07 8.37
C ARG A 110 -1.06 3.22 7.51
N SER A 111 -0.47 4.22 8.15
CA SER A 111 0.15 5.35 7.46
C SER A 111 1.33 4.88 6.59
N TYR A 112 1.69 5.66 5.56
CA TYR A 112 2.86 5.37 4.72
C TYR A 112 4.15 5.18 5.55
N ARG A 113 4.32 5.96 6.61
CA ARG A 113 5.44 5.83 7.55
C ARG A 113 5.45 4.46 8.24
N SER A 114 4.29 4.02 8.74
CA SER A 114 4.13 2.67 9.32
C SER A 114 4.43 1.58 8.28
N PHE A 115 4.11 1.80 7.00
CA PHE A 115 4.44 0.88 5.91
C PHE A 115 5.96 0.83 5.62
N VAL A 116 6.65 1.98 5.63
CA VAL A 116 8.12 2.04 5.42
C VAL A 116 8.87 1.42 6.60
N GLU A 117 8.48 1.74 7.83
CA GLU A 117 9.04 1.12 9.04
C GLU A 117 8.81 -0.40 9.03
N ALA A 118 7.61 -0.85 8.65
CA ALA A 118 7.32 -2.27 8.45
C ALA A 118 8.18 -2.91 7.35
N SER A 119 8.51 -2.20 6.27
CA SER A 119 9.37 -2.72 5.20
C SER A 119 10.79 -3.00 5.69
N GLY A 120 11.39 -2.07 6.46
CA GLY A 120 12.73 -2.26 7.03
C GLY A 120 12.79 -3.42 8.02
N VAL A 121 11.78 -3.53 8.89
CA VAL A 121 11.66 -4.66 9.83
C VAL A 121 11.47 -5.98 9.09
N LEU A 122 10.67 -6.00 8.01
CA LEU A 122 10.47 -7.21 7.22
C LEU A 122 11.77 -7.70 6.59
N GLU A 123 12.59 -6.80 6.03
CA GLU A 123 13.90 -7.15 5.48
C GLU A 123 14.82 -7.75 6.55
N GLN A 124 14.85 -7.17 7.75
CA GLN A 124 15.61 -7.71 8.89
C GLN A 124 15.13 -9.11 9.29
N LEU A 125 13.83 -9.30 9.48
CA LEU A 125 13.28 -10.61 9.87
C LEU A 125 13.49 -11.67 8.79
N LEU A 126 13.44 -11.30 7.51
CA LEU A 126 13.76 -12.22 6.41
C LEU A 126 15.23 -12.59 6.41
N ALA A 127 16.13 -11.64 6.64
CA ALA A 127 17.57 -11.90 6.77
C ALA A 127 17.87 -12.86 7.94
N ASP A 128 17.22 -12.68 9.08
CA ASP A 128 17.32 -13.59 10.24
C ASP A 128 16.81 -15.02 9.94
N LEU A 129 15.96 -15.16 8.94
CA LEU A 129 15.46 -16.44 8.43
C LEU A 129 16.28 -16.96 7.24
N GLU A 130 17.39 -16.30 6.89
CA GLU A 130 18.23 -16.61 5.73
C GLU A 130 17.43 -16.59 4.41
N SER A 131 16.47 -15.68 4.31
CA SER A 131 15.58 -15.52 3.15
C SER A 131 15.66 -14.12 2.58
N SER A 132 15.34 -14.00 1.29
CA SER A 132 15.18 -12.72 0.59
C SER A 132 13.70 -12.34 0.43
N LEU A 133 13.45 -11.07 0.07
CA LEU A 133 12.13 -10.58 -0.36
C LEU A 133 11.59 -11.33 -1.58
N ASP A 134 12.49 -11.78 -2.47
CA ASP A 134 12.10 -12.66 -3.57
C ASP A 134 12.01 -14.11 -3.08
N SER A 135 10.78 -14.60 -2.96
CA SER A 135 10.47 -15.97 -2.54
C SER A 135 10.84 -17.05 -3.56
N GLY A 136 11.19 -16.69 -4.81
CA GLY A 136 11.38 -17.67 -5.88
C GLY A 136 10.05 -18.24 -6.42
N LEU A 137 8.92 -17.64 -6.03
CA LEU A 137 7.57 -18.11 -6.36
C LEU A 137 6.74 -17.00 -6.99
N HIS A 138 6.10 -17.31 -8.11
CA HIS A 138 5.04 -16.51 -8.70
C HIS A 138 3.68 -17.01 -8.24
N SER A 139 2.83 -16.11 -7.76
CA SER A 139 1.44 -16.44 -7.41
C SER A 139 0.61 -16.61 -8.69
N LEU A 140 0.09 -17.81 -8.93
CA LEU A 140 -0.89 -18.09 -9.98
C LEU A 140 -2.33 -17.91 -9.48
N GLY A 141 -2.54 -18.16 -8.19
CA GLY A 141 -3.83 -18.03 -7.54
C GLY A 141 -3.67 -17.83 -6.04
N LEU A 142 -4.50 -16.98 -5.46
CA LEU A 142 -4.59 -16.80 -4.03
C LEU A 142 -6.05 -16.65 -3.64
N HIS A 143 -6.50 -17.53 -2.74
CA HIS A 143 -7.79 -17.40 -2.10
C HIS A 143 -7.57 -17.14 -0.61
N GLU A 144 -8.10 -16.03 -0.11
CA GLU A 144 -8.07 -15.70 1.30
C GLU A 144 -9.45 -15.69 1.91
N ARG A 145 -9.55 -16.29 3.09
CA ARG A 145 -10.73 -16.25 3.93
C ARG A 145 -10.39 -15.58 5.25
N VAL A 146 -11.02 -14.45 5.49
CA VAL A 146 -10.86 -13.63 6.69
C VAL A 146 -12.09 -13.79 7.57
N ARG A 147 -11.88 -13.89 8.88
CA ARG A 147 -12.92 -13.95 9.90
C ARG A 147 -12.83 -12.72 10.79
N VAL A 148 -13.94 -12.04 10.95
CA VAL A 148 -14.14 -10.97 11.92
C VAL A 148 -14.94 -11.54 13.09
N GLY A 149 -14.43 -11.36 14.31
CA GLY A 149 -14.99 -11.94 15.53
C GLY A 149 -16.11 -11.12 16.15
N PRO A 150 -16.68 -11.61 17.27
CA PRO A 150 -17.82 -10.98 17.95
C PRO A 150 -17.47 -9.61 18.56
N HIS A 151 -16.19 -9.32 18.81
CA HIS A 151 -15.71 -8.02 19.27
C HIS A 151 -15.30 -7.11 18.11
N ARG A 152 -15.69 -7.45 16.87
CA ARG A 152 -15.37 -6.73 15.63
C ARG A 152 -13.87 -6.74 15.30
N GLU A 153 -13.11 -7.64 15.89
CA GLU A 153 -11.68 -7.84 15.72
C GLU A 153 -11.37 -8.75 14.53
N LEU A 154 -10.16 -8.63 13.96
CA LEU A 154 -9.68 -9.56 12.94
C LEU A 154 -9.31 -10.91 13.58
N ALA A 155 -10.29 -11.78 13.82
CA ALA A 155 -10.11 -13.05 14.54
C ALA A 155 -9.13 -14.02 13.85
N GLY A 156 -9.11 -14.05 12.52
CA GLY A 156 -8.12 -14.85 11.82
C GLY A 156 -8.24 -14.81 10.31
N ARG A 157 -7.21 -15.36 9.66
CA ARG A 157 -7.07 -15.41 8.22
C ARG A 157 -6.57 -16.77 7.79
N GLU A 158 -7.15 -17.31 6.74
CA GLU A 158 -6.66 -18.46 6.02
C GLU A 158 -6.27 -18.07 4.60
N SER A 159 -5.12 -18.53 4.12
CA SER A 159 -4.60 -18.26 2.79
C SER A 159 -4.33 -19.57 2.07
N HIS A 160 -4.97 -19.76 0.92
CA HIS A 160 -4.77 -20.86 0.00
C HIS A 160 -4.04 -20.36 -1.24
N HIS A 161 -2.81 -20.85 -1.43
CA HIS A 161 -1.89 -20.41 -2.46
C HIS A 161 -1.76 -21.45 -3.57
N ILE A 162 -1.81 -20.97 -4.81
CA ILE A 162 -1.35 -21.68 -6.01
C ILE A 162 -0.14 -20.90 -6.52
N VAL A 163 1.04 -21.50 -6.47
CA VAL A 163 2.29 -20.86 -6.86
C VAL A 163 3.00 -21.64 -7.96
N ARG A 164 3.88 -20.95 -8.69
CA ARG A 164 4.85 -21.55 -9.61
C ARG A 164 6.26 -21.12 -9.22
N ALA A 165 7.17 -22.06 -9.06
CA ALA A 165 8.57 -21.75 -8.87
C ALA A 165 9.19 -21.18 -10.15
N HIS A 166 9.94 -20.09 -10.04
CA HIS A 166 10.73 -19.53 -11.15
C HIS A 166 12.23 -19.75 -10.98
N ARG A 167 12.63 -20.43 -9.91
CA ARG A 167 13.99 -20.90 -9.64
C ARG A 167 13.96 -22.34 -9.13
N ASP A 168 15.08 -23.03 -9.28
CA ASP A 168 15.26 -24.36 -8.72
C ASP A 168 15.55 -24.29 -7.22
N GLY A 169 15.17 -25.37 -6.51
CA GLY A 169 15.53 -25.58 -5.11
C GLY A 169 14.61 -24.90 -4.10
N ILE A 170 13.46 -24.36 -4.54
CA ILE A 170 12.50 -23.72 -3.63
C ILE A 170 11.83 -24.79 -2.77
N ASP A 171 12.02 -24.72 -1.45
CA ASP A 171 11.48 -25.68 -0.49
C ASP A 171 10.58 -25.05 0.58
N ARG A 172 10.38 -23.73 0.51
CA ARG A 172 9.66 -22.97 1.53
C ARG A 172 9.00 -21.71 1.00
N TYR A 173 8.08 -21.18 1.80
CA TYR A 173 7.43 -19.88 1.62
C TYR A 173 7.49 -19.08 2.92
N MET A 174 7.74 -17.76 2.83
CA MET A 174 7.68 -16.86 3.97
C MET A 174 6.30 -16.20 4.05
N ALA A 175 5.51 -16.64 5.02
CA ALA A 175 4.20 -16.07 5.32
C ALA A 175 4.36 -14.84 6.21
N VAL A 176 3.92 -13.68 5.72
CA VAL A 176 3.93 -12.42 6.47
C VAL A 176 2.52 -12.10 6.94
N HIS A 177 2.38 -11.89 8.23
CA HIS A 177 1.18 -11.41 8.88
C HIS A 177 1.46 -10.12 9.64
N TYR A 178 0.41 -9.33 9.72
CA TYR A 178 0.43 -7.94 10.09
C TYR A 178 -0.80 -7.73 10.93
N GLY A 179 -0.63 -7.70 12.25
CA GLY A 179 -1.74 -7.48 13.15
C GLY A 179 -2.24 -6.04 13.11
N ASP A 180 -3.51 -5.86 13.43
CA ASP A 180 -4.11 -4.53 13.55
C ASP A 180 -3.47 -3.75 14.73
N PRO A 181 -3.56 -2.41 14.76
CA PRO A 181 -2.99 -1.60 15.83
C PRO A 181 -3.43 -2.08 17.22
N GLY A 182 -2.47 -2.25 18.13
CA GLY A 182 -2.71 -2.79 19.48
C GLY A 182 -2.77 -4.32 19.56
N CYS A 183 -2.44 -5.05 18.48
CA CYS A 183 -2.29 -6.50 18.52
C CYS A 183 -1.19 -6.95 19.50
N ALA A 184 -1.25 -8.23 19.88
CA ALA A 184 -0.26 -8.89 20.72
C ALA A 184 0.39 -10.06 19.95
N PRO A 185 1.53 -9.84 19.26
CA PRO A 185 2.16 -10.87 18.43
C PRO A 185 2.46 -12.21 19.12
N ASP A 186 2.76 -12.20 20.43
CA ASP A 186 3.00 -13.43 21.19
C ASP A 186 1.80 -14.37 21.28
N ARG A 187 0.60 -13.80 21.18
CA ARG A 187 -0.67 -14.55 21.24
C ARG A 187 -1.15 -14.98 19.86
N MET A 188 -0.48 -14.54 18.79
CA MET A 188 -0.79 -14.97 17.42
C MET A 188 -0.26 -16.38 17.17
N THR A 189 -1.10 -17.19 16.53
CA THR A 189 -0.79 -18.59 16.22
C THR A 189 -0.82 -18.83 14.72
N VAL A 190 0.18 -19.56 14.21
CA VAL A 190 0.30 -19.94 12.80
C VAL A 190 -0.04 -21.42 12.64
N HIS A 191 -0.96 -21.72 11.75
CA HIS A 191 -1.39 -23.07 11.43
C HIS A 191 -0.96 -23.41 10.01
N ALA A 192 -0.06 -24.39 9.86
CA ALA A 192 0.15 -25.04 8.58
C ALA A 192 -1.02 -26.02 8.35
N LEU A 193 -1.77 -25.83 7.26
CA LEU A 193 -3.02 -26.56 7.04
C LEU A 193 -2.85 -27.65 5.98
N GLU A 194 -2.31 -27.30 4.81
CA GLU A 194 -2.12 -28.26 3.70
C GLU A 194 -0.79 -28.06 3.01
N ASN A 195 -0.14 -29.18 2.66
CA ASN A 195 1.10 -29.27 1.88
C ASN A 195 2.23 -28.38 2.40
N CYS A 196 2.23 -28.04 3.68
CA CYS A 196 3.31 -27.32 4.32
C CYS A 196 3.39 -27.69 5.80
N ARG A 197 4.53 -27.36 6.42
CA ARG A 197 4.74 -27.42 7.86
C ARG A 197 5.33 -26.09 8.34
N THR A 198 4.92 -25.64 9.51
CA THR A 198 5.50 -24.43 10.12
C THR A 198 6.94 -24.72 10.55
N GLY A 199 7.88 -23.92 10.05
CA GLY A 199 9.28 -23.89 10.46
C GLY A 199 9.52 -22.84 11.53
N ARG A 200 10.53 -21.98 11.32
CA ARG A 200 10.81 -20.88 12.24
C ARG A 200 9.73 -19.80 12.15
N VAL A 201 9.41 -19.21 13.30
CA VAL A 201 8.53 -18.05 13.42
C VAL A 201 9.31 -16.92 14.07
N ARG A 202 9.14 -15.71 13.53
CA ARG A 202 9.68 -14.46 14.05
C ARG A 202 8.56 -13.47 14.26
N ARG A 203 8.68 -12.67 15.31
CA ARG A 203 7.69 -11.67 15.70
C ARG A 203 8.40 -10.36 15.96
N HIS A 204 7.74 -9.27 15.64
CA HIS A 204 8.21 -7.93 15.96
C HIS A 204 7.09 -7.15 16.64
N HIS A 205 7.28 -6.83 17.91
CA HIS A 205 6.24 -6.26 18.77
C HIS A 205 5.82 -4.86 18.33
N GLU A 206 6.79 -3.98 18.04
CA GLU A 206 6.50 -2.57 17.75
C GLU A 206 5.66 -2.39 16.49
N THR A 207 5.85 -3.25 15.49
CA THR A 207 5.10 -3.21 14.22
C THR A 207 3.93 -4.18 14.17
N GLY A 208 3.74 -5.02 15.19
CA GLY A 208 2.71 -6.06 15.19
C GLY A 208 2.92 -7.13 14.12
N MET A 209 4.16 -7.35 13.68
CA MET A 209 4.48 -8.22 12.55
C MET A 209 4.79 -9.63 13.01
N LEU A 210 4.31 -10.61 12.25
CA LEU A 210 4.67 -12.01 12.38
C LEU A 210 5.15 -12.54 11.02
N VAL A 211 6.30 -13.20 11.00
CA VAL A 211 6.85 -13.87 9.81
C VAL A 211 7.03 -15.35 10.14
N ALA A 212 6.43 -16.22 9.34
CA ALA A 212 6.51 -17.66 9.52
C ALA A 212 7.05 -18.35 8.27
N GLU A 213 7.99 -19.24 8.48
CA GLU A 213 8.51 -20.14 7.46
C GLU A 213 7.53 -21.30 7.26
N LEU A 214 7.09 -21.53 6.04
CA LEU A 214 6.25 -22.66 5.66
C LEU A 214 7.06 -23.58 4.74
N LEU A 215 7.46 -24.74 5.25
CA LEU A 215 8.30 -25.69 4.54
C LEU A 215 7.42 -26.65 3.74
N PHE A 216 7.69 -26.85 2.46
CA PHE A 216 6.88 -27.68 1.56
C PHE A 216 7.13 -29.18 1.72
N GLY A 217 8.24 -29.58 2.36
CA GLY A 217 8.66 -30.98 2.46
C GLY A 217 9.18 -31.57 1.14
N THR A 218 9.30 -30.74 0.09
CA THR A 218 9.87 -31.08 -1.21
C THR A 218 10.63 -29.88 -1.76
N ARG A 219 11.52 -30.11 -2.74
CA ARG A 219 12.24 -29.05 -3.47
C ARG A 219 11.63 -28.92 -4.86
N LEU A 220 11.05 -27.76 -5.13
CA LEU A 220 10.48 -27.40 -6.42
C LEU A 220 11.58 -27.01 -7.40
N ARG A 221 11.40 -27.39 -8.67
CA ARG A 221 12.19 -26.93 -9.81
C ARG A 221 11.49 -25.77 -10.49
N SER A 222 12.24 -25.00 -11.27
CA SER A 222 11.70 -23.92 -12.09
C SER A 222 10.61 -24.47 -13.03
N GLY A 223 9.44 -23.83 -12.99
CA GLY A 223 8.24 -24.24 -13.70
C GLY A 223 7.26 -25.08 -12.87
N ASP A 224 7.71 -25.74 -11.80
CA ASP A 224 6.85 -26.57 -10.96
C ASP A 224 5.76 -25.73 -10.30
N THR A 225 4.55 -26.26 -10.28
CA THR A 225 3.44 -25.67 -9.54
C THR A 225 3.28 -26.34 -8.19
N PHE A 226 2.94 -25.55 -7.17
CA PHE A 226 2.69 -26.06 -5.83
C PHE A 226 1.47 -25.39 -5.20
N LEU A 227 0.71 -26.19 -4.46
CA LEU A 227 -0.52 -25.77 -3.79
C LEU A 227 -0.32 -25.95 -2.29
N PHE A 228 -0.56 -24.91 -1.49
CA PHE A 228 -0.44 -25.01 -0.04
C PHE A 228 -1.41 -24.08 0.66
N ARG A 229 -1.71 -24.39 1.93
CA ARG A 229 -2.66 -23.64 2.75
C ARG A 229 -2.12 -23.43 4.15
N TYR A 230 -2.29 -22.21 4.67
CA TYR A 230 -1.96 -21.88 6.05
C TYR A 230 -2.96 -20.88 6.62
N GLY A 231 -3.01 -20.80 7.94
CA GLY A 231 -3.82 -19.84 8.67
C GLY A 231 -3.00 -19.08 9.71
N VAL A 232 -3.45 -17.88 10.04
CA VAL A 232 -2.99 -17.11 11.19
C VAL A 232 -4.21 -16.72 12.01
N GLU A 233 -4.19 -17.08 13.29
CA GLU A 233 -5.15 -16.58 14.28
C GLU A 233 -4.55 -15.33 14.90
N ASP A 234 -5.26 -14.21 14.72
CA ASP A 234 -4.96 -12.94 15.36
C ASP A 234 -6.09 -12.66 16.35
N GLY A 235 -6.98 -11.69 16.25
CA GLY A 235 -8.04 -11.51 17.27
C GLY A 235 -7.54 -10.95 18.60
N THR A 236 -6.28 -10.49 18.62
CA THR A 236 -5.68 -9.84 19.79
C THR A 236 -5.84 -8.32 19.76
N ALA A 237 -6.10 -7.76 18.58
CA ALA A 237 -6.29 -6.34 18.34
C ALA A 237 -7.71 -5.86 18.67
N GLY A 238 -7.93 -4.55 18.54
CA GLY A 238 -9.25 -3.94 18.70
C GLY A 238 -10.15 -4.08 17.46
N VAL A 239 -11.14 -3.18 17.38
CA VAL A 239 -12.13 -3.14 16.29
C VAL A 239 -11.45 -2.92 14.94
N SER A 240 -11.57 -3.91 14.07
CA SER A 240 -11.12 -3.87 12.68
C SER A 240 -12.22 -3.25 11.80
N ARG A 241 -11.81 -2.47 10.79
CA ARG A 241 -12.73 -1.80 9.82
C ARG A 241 -12.41 -2.15 8.38
N GLU A 242 -11.35 -2.89 8.15
CA GLU A 242 -10.94 -3.27 6.82
C GLU A 242 -9.99 -4.45 6.85
N TYR A 243 -9.92 -5.14 5.73
CA TYR A 243 -8.84 -6.07 5.43
C TYR A 243 -8.22 -5.69 4.09
N VAL A 244 -6.90 -5.65 4.06
CA VAL A 244 -6.11 -5.29 2.88
C VAL A 244 -5.08 -6.36 2.56
N ARG A 245 -4.85 -6.56 1.27
CA ARG A 245 -3.78 -7.39 0.74
C ARG A 245 -2.94 -6.56 -0.23
N ASP A 246 -1.64 -6.55 0.00
CA ASP A 246 -0.66 -5.92 -0.89
C ASP A 246 -0.09 -6.94 -1.88
N PHE A 247 0.03 -6.51 -3.14
CA PHE A 247 0.62 -7.27 -4.23
C PHE A 247 1.81 -6.52 -4.81
N GLY A 248 3.01 -7.00 -4.52
CA GLY A 248 4.25 -6.45 -5.08
C GLY A 248 4.38 -6.65 -6.58
N VAL A 249 3.83 -7.75 -7.13
CA VAL A 249 3.92 -8.10 -8.56
C VAL A 249 2.54 -8.44 -9.11
N ALA A 250 2.26 -8.01 -10.33
CA ALA A 250 1.04 -8.36 -11.04
C ALA A 250 1.09 -9.82 -11.56
N GLY A 251 0.00 -10.56 -11.42
CA GLY A 251 -0.11 -11.93 -11.91
C GLY A 251 -1.00 -12.80 -11.06
N GLY A 252 -1.64 -13.79 -11.67
CA GLY A 252 -2.54 -14.72 -10.99
C GLY A 252 -3.91 -14.14 -10.62
N GLN A 253 -4.80 -15.02 -10.18
CA GLN A 253 -6.14 -14.67 -9.68
C GLN A 253 -6.10 -14.42 -8.17
N TYR A 254 -6.91 -13.48 -7.69
CA TYR A 254 -7.15 -13.28 -6.26
C TYR A 254 -8.63 -13.35 -5.92
N ALA A 255 -8.96 -14.07 -4.86
CA ALA A 255 -10.27 -14.08 -4.24
C ALA A 255 -10.12 -13.75 -2.75
N LEU A 256 -10.92 -12.81 -2.27
CA LEU A 256 -11.00 -12.45 -0.87
C LEU A 256 -12.43 -12.63 -0.40
N GLN A 257 -12.62 -13.43 0.63
CA GLN A 257 -13.87 -13.54 1.36
C GLN A 257 -13.67 -13.06 2.80
N VAL A 258 -14.52 -12.12 3.23
CA VAL A 258 -14.60 -11.69 4.63
C VAL A 258 -15.91 -12.22 5.20
N ARG A 259 -15.81 -12.98 6.30
CA ARG A 259 -16.95 -13.47 7.06
C ARG A 259 -17.01 -12.77 8.41
N PHE A 260 -18.18 -12.27 8.75
CA PHE A 260 -18.47 -11.61 10.00
C PHE A 260 -19.13 -12.59 10.99
N ASP A 261 -18.95 -12.31 12.27
CA ASP A 261 -19.70 -12.94 13.33
C ASP A 261 -21.18 -12.53 13.26
N GLU A 262 -22.07 -13.43 13.67
CA GLU A 262 -23.51 -13.21 13.62
C GLU A 262 -23.99 -12.05 14.50
N ASN A 263 -23.26 -11.78 15.58
CA ASN A 263 -23.56 -10.72 16.54
C ASN A 263 -22.84 -9.40 16.19
N ALA A 264 -22.01 -9.39 15.14
CA ALA A 264 -21.21 -8.25 14.73
C ALA A 264 -21.27 -8.08 13.20
N LEU A 265 -22.46 -7.71 12.70
CA LEU A 265 -22.66 -7.43 11.27
C LEU A 265 -22.42 -5.95 10.94
N PRO A 266 -21.68 -5.65 9.86
CA PRO A 266 -21.47 -4.27 9.42
C PRO A 266 -22.73 -3.71 8.74
N VAL A 267 -22.94 -2.40 8.85
CA VAL A 267 -24.02 -1.71 8.15
C VAL A 267 -23.74 -1.56 6.66
N ARG A 268 -22.46 -1.46 6.29
CA ARG A 268 -22.03 -1.28 4.90
C ARG A 268 -20.68 -1.90 4.66
N CYS A 269 -20.52 -2.60 3.54
CA CYS A 269 -19.23 -3.08 3.05
C CYS A 269 -18.90 -2.46 1.70
N HIS A 270 -17.62 -2.25 1.42
CA HIS A 270 -17.18 -1.77 0.11
C HIS A 270 -15.81 -2.33 -0.25
N ARG A 271 -15.65 -2.74 -1.51
CA ARG A 271 -14.30 -3.00 -2.07
C ARG A 271 -13.57 -1.69 -2.32
N PHE A 272 -12.26 -1.74 -2.31
CA PHE A 272 -11.43 -0.66 -2.84
C PHE A 272 -10.13 -1.22 -3.41
N THR A 273 -9.51 -0.44 -4.29
CA THR A 273 -8.15 -0.66 -4.78
C THR A 273 -7.33 0.59 -4.57
N GLN A 274 -6.03 0.41 -4.35
CA GLN A 274 -5.11 1.47 -4.03
C GLN A 274 -3.75 1.14 -4.65
N HIS A 275 -3.17 2.06 -5.41
CA HIS A 275 -1.98 1.76 -6.22
C HIS A 275 -0.68 1.69 -5.38
N SER A 276 -0.70 2.25 -4.17
CA SER A 276 0.39 2.25 -3.18
C SER A 276 -0.19 2.70 -1.83
N ALA A 277 0.48 2.39 -0.70
CA ALA A 277 0.02 2.80 0.63
C ALA A 277 -0.27 4.32 0.79
N ALA A 278 0.37 5.17 -0.01
CA ALA A 278 0.15 6.62 -0.02
C ALA A 278 -0.84 7.11 -1.10
N ALA A 279 -1.27 6.26 -2.04
CA ALA A 279 -2.21 6.65 -3.09
C ALA A 279 -3.66 6.73 -2.56
N PRO A 280 -4.51 7.61 -3.12
CA PRO A 280 -5.92 7.61 -2.78
C PRO A 280 -6.58 6.27 -3.16
N ARG A 281 -7.53 5.84 -2.35
CA ARG A 281 -8.40 4.69 -2.67
C ARG A 281 -9.26 5.01 -3.88
N SER A 282 -9.43 4.01 -4.73
CA SER A 282 -10.22 4.04 -5.95
C SER A 282 -11.09 2.79 -6.05
N GLY A 283 -11.99 2.74 -7.04
CA GLY A 283 -12.80 1.55 -7.29
C GLY A 283 -13.74 1.17 -6.14
N ARG A 284 -14.21 2.18 -5.38
CA ARG A 284 -15.15 1.99 -4.27
C ARG A 284 -16.49 1.53 -4.80
N GLN A 285 -16.81 0.26 -4.56
CA GLN A 285 -18.09 -0.34 -4.91
C GLN A 285 -18.65 -1.02 -3.69
N GLU A 286 -19.94 -0.81 -3.44
CA GLU A 286 -20.64 -1.43 -2.32
C GLU A 286 -20.75 -2.93 -2.52
N LEU A 287 -20.48 -3.67 -1.45
CA LEU A 287 -20.64 -5.11 -1.39
C LEU A 287 -21.81 -5.41 -0.47
N ARG A 288 -22.77 -6.19 -0.97
CA ARG A 288 -23.90 -6.64 -0.17
C ARG A 288 -23.54 -7.90 0.58
N LEU A 289 -23.88 -7.95 1.87
CA LEU A 289 -23.87 -9.20 2.62
C LEU A 289 -24.80 -10.19 1.92
N THR A 290 -24.28 -11.37 1.60
CA THR A 290 -25.11 -12.41 1.00
C THR A 290 -26.07 -12.93 2.08
N GLY A 291 -27.38 -12.85 1.84
CA GLY A 291 -28.40 -13.26 2.81
C GLY A 291 -28.15 -14.69 3.32
N GLY A 292 -28.11 -14.86 4.64
CA GLY A 292 -27.85 -16.14 5.31
C GLY A 292 -26.37 -16.50 5.53
N HIS A 293 -25.41 -15.80 4.89
CA HIS A 293 -24.00 -16.23 4.89
C HIS A 293 -23.01 -15.24 5.51
N GLN A 294 -23.50 -14.12 6.07
CA GLN A 294 -22.74 -13.15 6.89
C GLN A 294 -21.37 -12.80 6.29
N SER A 295 -21.28 -12.75 4.96
CA SER A 295 -20.02 -12.61 4.25
C SER A 295 -20.17 -11.78 3.00
N VAL A 296 -19.06 -11.14 2.66
CA VAL A 296 -18.83 -10.40 1.43
C VAL A 296 -17.57 -10.95 0.77
N HIS A 297 -17.48 -10.81 -0.54
CA HIS A 297 -16.30 -11.23 -1.26
C HIS A 297 -16.00 -10.29 -2.43
N LEU A 298 -14.76 -10.35 -2.88
CA LEU A 298 -14.35 -9.81 -4.17
C LEU A 298 -13.46 -10.82 -4.88
N VAL A 299 -13.43 -10.73 -6.20
CA VAL A 299 -12.53 -11.51 -7.04
C VAL A 299 -11.85 -10.55 -8.00
N GLU A 300 -10.53 -10.60 -8.05
CA GLU A 300 -9.71 -9.94 -9.06
C GLU A 300 -9.18 -11.03 -10.01
N PRO A 301 -9.73 -11.15 -11.25
CA PRO A 301 -9.33 -12.18 -12.20
C PRO A 301 -7.84 -12.13 -12.55
N ARG A 302 -7.25 -10.95 -12.43
CA ARG A 302 -5.81 -10.73 -12.61
C ARG A 302 -5.33 -9.68 -11.62
N MET A 303 -4.47 -10.10 -10.70
CA MET A 303 -3.85 -9.18 -9.74
C MET A 303 -3.02 -8.13 -10.47
N ARG A 304 -3.21 -6.88 -10.07
CA ARG A 304 -2.35 -5.75 -10.44
C ARG A 304 -1.44 -5.46 -9.25
N SER A 305 -0.29 -4.86 -9.51
CA SER A 305 0.54 -4.35 -8.42
C SER A 305 -0.22 -3.26 -7.65
N GLY A 306 -0.15 -3.32 -6.33
CA GLY A 306 -0.86 -2.44 -5.41
C GLY A 306 -1.69 -3.20 -4.38
N ILE A 307 -2.55 -2.47 -3.70
CA ILE A 307 -3.36 -2.93 -2.58
C ILE A 307 -4.81 -3.12 -3.05
N VAL A 308 -5.42 -4.22 -2.65
CA VAL A 308 -6.86 -4.45 -2.74
C VAL A 308 -7.39 -4.75 -1.35
N GLY A 309 -8.63 -4.36 -1.09
CA GLY A 309 -9.23 -4.64 0.20
C GLY A 309 -10.74 -4.52 0.20
N ILE A 310 -11.30 -4.94 1.34
CA ILE A 310 -12.70 -4.70 1.68
C ILE A 310 -12.68 -3.89 2.97
N GLY A 311 -13.34 -2.73 2.93
CA GLY A 311 -13.63 -1.93 4.11
C GLY A 311 -15.09 -2.11 4.51
N TRP A 312 -15.37 -1.97 5.80
CA TRP A 312 -16.71 -2.06 6.34
C TRP A 312 -16.93 -0.98 7.40
N ASP A 313 -18.19 -0.58 7.52
CA ASP A 313 -18.67 0.35 8.52
C ASP A 313 -19.54 -0.38 9.54
N TRP A 314 -19.38 0.01 10.80
CA TRP A 314 -20.12 -0.55 11.92
C TRP A 314 -21.31 0.32 12.33
N GLU A 315 -21.36 1.57 11.87
CA GLU A 315 -22.37 2.58 12.21
C GLU A 315 -22.99 3.22 10.96
#